data_AF-A0A7C5T0U0-F1
#
_entry.id   AF-A0A7C5T0U0-F1
#
_cell.length_a   1.000
_cell.length_b   1.000
_cell.length_c   1.000
_cell.angle_alpha   90.00
_cell.angle_beta   90.00
_cell.angle_gamma   90.00
#
_symmetry.space_group_name_H-M   'P 1'
#
loop_
_entity.id
_entity.type
_entity.pdbx_description
1 polymer ?
#
loop_
_entity_poly.entity_id
_entity_poly.type
_entity_poly.pdbx_seq_one_letter_code
_entity_poly.pdbx_strand_id
1 'polypeptide(L)'
;MGESYVKCPKCGFENLPGSAYCSRCGAKLGSLSTGCEGRSVALLTLTGTAYMLILLATNAIVQRLTLLALLSTASAVAGVYACYSLWSSRAGGRLALASAALSSILGLLVTGFLFYLGLYVRGAFGPAWVIYAASLWEVWRCKRG
;
A
#
# COMPACT_ATOMS: atom_id res chain seq x y z
N MET A 1 -32.61 22.22 13.15
CA MET A 1 -31.45 21.73 12.37
C MET A 1 -30.30 21.61 13.34
N GLY A 2 -29.93 20.38 13.75
CA GLY A 2 -28.90 20.18 14.76
C GLY A 2 -27.52 20.34 14.13
N GLU A 3 -26.76 21.35 14.55
CA GLU A 3 -25.37 21.51 14.12
C GLU A 3 -24.49 20.48 14.86
N SER A 4 -24.06 19.45 14.14
CA SER A 4 -23.17 18.43 14.70
C SER A 4 -21.72 18.93 14.70
N TYR A 5 -21.21 19.31 15.87
CA TYR A 5 -19.81 19.67 16.06
C TYR A 5 -18.86 18.47 15.85
N VAL A 6 -17.66 18.72 15.33
CA VAL A 6 -16.62 17.70 15.09
C VAL A 6 -15.48 17.89 16.09
N LYS A 7 -15.19 16.87 16.89
CA LYS A 7 -14.04 16.87 17.80
C LYS A 7 -12.74 16.58 17.07
N CYS A 8 -11.71 17.37 17.36
CA CYS A 8 -10.38 17.15 16.83
C CYS A 8 -9.72 15.92 17.48
N PRO A 9 -9.25 14.92 16.70
CA PRO A 9 -8.61 13.72 17.26
C PRO A 9 -7.24 14.00 17.88
N LYS A 10 -6.61 15.14 17.55
CA LYS A 10 -5.26 15.49 18.04
C LYS A 10 -5.28 16.23 19.38
N CYS A 11 -6.28 17.06 19.63
CA CYS A 11 -6.30 17.96 20.80
C CYS A 11 -7.65 18.02 21.52
N GLY A 12 -8.66 17.26 21.08
CA GLY A 12 -9.99 17.20 21.68
C GLY A 12 -10.87 18.44 21.44
N PHE A 13 -10.38 19.47 20.74
CA PHE A 13 -11.13 20.71 20.51
C PHE A 13 -12.36 20.48 19.63
N GLU A 14 -13.49 21.06 20.01
CA GLU A 14 -14.75 21.02 19.25
C GLU A 14 -14.72 22.08 18.15
N ASN A 15 -14.84 21.64 16.90
CA ASN A 15 -14.84 22.50 15.72
C ASN A 15 -16.22 22.49 15.06
N LEU A 16 -16.50 23.54 14.29
CA LEU A 16 -17.76 23.68 13.57
C LEU A 16 -17.92 22.57 12.51
N PRO A 17 -19.17 22.15 12.21
CA PRO A 17 -19.43 21.24 11.10
C PRO A 17 -18.86 21.80 9.79
N GLY A 18 -18.12 20.98 9.05
CA GLY A 18 -17.52 21.36 7.76
C GLY A 18 -16.14 22.03 7.83
N SER A 19 -15.59 22.28 9.02
CA SER A 19 -14.20 22.76 9.14
C SER A 19 -13.21 21.74 8.57
N ALA A 20 -12.37 22.14 7.62
CA ALA A 20 -11.33 21.26 7.04
C ALA A 20 -10.11 21.09 7.95
N TYR A 21 -9.90 22.01 8.90
CA TYR A 21 -8.78 22.03 9.84
C TYR A 21 -9.24 22.49 11.22
N CYS A 22 -8.56 22.03 12.25
CA CYS A 22 -8.81 22.38 13.63
C CYS A 22 -8.35 23.80 13.91
N SER A 23 -9.27 24.64 14.36
CA SER A 23 -9.01 26.05 14.67
C SER A 23 -8.03 26.25 15.83
N ARG A 24 -7.80 25.20 16.65
CA ARG A 24 -6.87 25.27 17.79
C ARG A 24 -5.45 24.78 17.47
N CYS A 25 -5.31 23.71 16.69
CA CYS A 25 -4.01 23.05 16.50
C CYS A 25 -3.60 22.83 15.04
N GLY A 26 -4.42 23.27 14.08
CA GLY A 26 -4.17 23.14 12.64
C GLY A 26 -4.31 21.72 12.08
N ALA A 27 -4.71 20.73 12.88
CA ALA A 27 -4.89 19.36 12.41
C ALA A 27 -6.06 19.25 11.42
N LYS A 28 -5.89 18.53 10.31
CA LYS A 28 -6.96 18.32 9.31
C LYS A 28 -8.14 17.57 9.93
N LEU A 29 -9.33 18.11 9.77
CA LEU A 29 -10.60 17.56 10.23
C LEU A 29 -11.35 17.09 8.98
N GLY A 30 -11.66 15.80 8.89
CA GLY A 30 -12.25 15.20 7.70
C GLY A 30 -11.27 14.45 6.78
N SER A 31 -10.00 14.29 7.15
CA SER A 31 -9.26 13.11 6.71
C SER A 31 -9.65 11.95 7.61
N LEU A 32 -10.33 10.96 7.05
CA LEU A 32 -10.43 9.62 7.62
C LEU A 32 -9.09 9.26 8.27
N SER A 33 -9.15 8.94 9.57
CA SER A 33 -8.20 8.07 10.27
C SER A 33 -6.70 8.32 10.04
N THR A 34 -6.09 9.23 10.80
CA THR A 34 -4.68 9.07 11.19
C THR A 34 -4.59 8.01 12.29
N GLY A 35 -4.71 6.76 11.88
CA GLY A 35 -4.56 5.56 12.68
C GLY A 35 -4.82 4.40 11.75
N CYS A 36 -3.88 3.45 11.67
CA CYS A 36 -3.78 2.34 10.71
C CYS A 36 -5.08 1.94 9.98
N GLU A 37 -5.58 2.77 9.06
CA GLU A 37 -6.75 2.43 8.26
C GLU A 37 -6.20 1.62 7.11
N GLY A 38 -6.43 0.31 7.18
CA GLY A 38 -5.99 -0.65 6.18
C GLY A 38 -6.38 -0.27 4.75
N ARG A 39 -7.27 0.73 4.57
CA ARG A 39 -7.64 1.35 3.29
C ARG A 39 -6.45 1.96 2.54
N SER A 40 -5.54 2.66 3.22
CA SER A 40 -4.36 3.23 2.56
C SER A 40 -3.41 2.12 2.09
N VAL A 41 -3.16 1.13 2.95
CA VAL A 41 -2.34 -0.06 2.61
C VAL A 41 -3.00 -0.88 1.49
N ALA A 42 -4.33 -1.01 1.50
CA ALA A 42 -5.08 -1.71 0.47
C ALA A 42 -4.97 -1.03 -0.91
N LEU A 43 -4.96 0.30 -0.98
CA LEU A 43 -4.76 1.03 -2.24
C LEU A 43 -3.33 0.85 -2.78
N LEU A 44 -2.32 0.85 -1.90
CA LEU A 44 -0.92 0.59 -2.25
C LEU A 44 -0.73 -0.85 -2.76
N THR A 45 -1.31 -1.85 -2.09
CA THR A 45 -1.24 -3.25 -2.53
C THR A 45 -2.04 -3.50 -3.80
N LEU A 46 -3.18 -2.83 -4.01
CA LEU A 46 -3.92 -2.88 -5.27
C LEU A 46 -3.10 -2.31 -6.43
N THR A 47 -2.46 -1.16 -6.22
CA THR A 47 -1.61 -0.54 -7.25
C THR A 47 -0.39 -1.41 -7.55
N GLY A 48 0.24 -1.98 -6.53
CA GLY A 48 1.35 -2.92 -6.69
C GLY A 48 0.95 -4.23 -7.41
N THR A 49 -0.20 -4.81 -7.09
CA THR A 49 -0.69 -6.03 -7.78
C THR A 49 -1.00 -5.78 -9.25
N ALA A 50 -1.66 -4.68 -9.58
CA ALA A 50 -1.92 -4.28 -10.96
C ALA A 50 -0.62 -4.12 -11.75
N TYR A 51 0.39 -3.49 -11.16
CA TYR A 51 1.70 -3.33 -11.79
C TYR A 51 2.40 -4.67 -12.07
N MET A 52 2.33 -5.65 -11.17
CA MET A 52 2.89 -7.00 -11.41
C MET A 52 2.20 -7.73 -12.54
N LEU A 53 0.88 -7.60 -12.66
CA LEU A 53 0.13 -8.20 -13.76
C LEU A 53 0.52 -7.57 -15.10
N ILE A 54 0.69 -6.24 -15.13
CA ILE A 54 1.18 -5.54 -16.31
C ILE A 54 2.60 -6.01 -16.67
N LEU A 55 3.52 -6.06 -15.71
CA LEU A 55 4.88 -6.57 -15.94
C LEU A 55 4.90 -8.01 -16.46
N LEU A 56 4.06 -8.89 -15.91
CA LEU A 56 3.97 -10.28 -16.34
C LEU A 56 3.46 -10.39 -17.80
N ALA A 57 2.54 -9.52 -18.19
CA ALA A 57 1.96 -9.50 -19.52
C ALA A 57 2.89 -8.89 -20.58
N THR A 58 3.62 -7.83 -20.24
CA THR A 58 4.35 -7.03 -21.23
C THR A 58 5.87 -7.23 -21.22
N ASN A 59 6.45 -7.79 -20.16
CA ASN A 59 7.90 -7.92 -20.06
C ASN A 59 8.39 -9.30 -20.54
N ALA A 60 8.94 -9.33 -21.75
CA ALA A 60 9.52 -10.54 -22.34
C ALA A 60 10.64 -11.16 -21.49
N ILE A 61 11.36 -10.38 -20.67
CA ILE A 61 12.39 -10.89 -19.75
C ILE A 61 11.73 -11.74 -18.64
N VAL A 62 10.58 -11.29 -18.11
CA VAL A 62 9.82 -12.01 -17.08
C VAL A 62 9.27 -13.33 -17.64
N GLN A 63 8.84 -13.34 -18.90
CA GLN A 63 8.34 -14.55 -19.55
C GLN A 63 9.46 -15.53 -19.96
N ARG A 64 10.68 -15.03 -20.23
CA ARG A 64 11.83 -15.88 -20.54
C ARG A 64 12.45 -16.53 -19.30
N LEU A 65 12.42 -15.86 -18.14
CA LEU A 65 12.88 -16.43 -16.87
C LEU A 65 11.68 -16.96 -16.08
N THR A 66 11.40 -18.26 -16.20
CA THR A 66 10.29 -18.95 -15.54
C THR A 66 10.21 -18.70 -14.03
N LEU A 67 11.35 -18.60 -13.34
CA LEU A 67 11.40 -18.27 -11.91
C LEU A 67 10.84 -16.86 -11.61
N LEU A 68 11.12 -15.86 -12.45
CA LEU A 68 10.59 -14.50 -12.27
C LEU A 68 9.09 -14.45 -12.52
N ALA A 69 8.59 -15.19 -13.52
CA ALA A 69 7.16 -15.32 -13.76
C ALA A 69 6.43 -15.93 -12.56
N LEU A 70 6.96 -17.04 -12.00
CA LEU A 70 6.39 -17.70 -10.82
C LEU A 70 6.40 -16.81 -9.57
N LEU A 71 7.48 -16.05 -9.36
CA LEU A 71 7.58 -15.14 -8.22
C LEU A 71 6.62 -13.94 -8.35
N SER A 72 6.42 -13.46 -9.58
CA SER A 72 5.49 -12.37 -9.88
C SER A 72 4.03 -12.79 -9.68
N THR A 73 3.66 -13.99 -10.13
CA THR A 73 2.32 -14.54 -9.91
C THR A 73 2.05 -14.81 -8.43
N ALA A 74 3.01 -15.38 -7.70
CA ALA A 74 2.90 -15.58 -6.25
C ALA A 74 2.70 -14.24 -5.50
N SER A 75 3.46 -13.21 -5.87
CA SER A 75 3.35 -11.86 -5.29
C SER A 75 1.99 -11.22 -5.60
N ALA A 76 1.49 -11.36 -6.82
CA ALA A 76 0.19 -10.84 -7.24
C ALA A 76 -0.95 -11.53 -6.47
N VAL A 77 -0.92 -12.87 -6.35
CA VAL A 77 -1.92 -13.64 -5.59
C VAL A 77 -1.90 -13.23 -4.11
N ALA A 78 -0.71 -13.13 -3.50
CA ALA A 78 -0.56 -12.69 -2.12
C ALA A 78 -1.07 -11.26 -1.90
N GLY A 79 -0.83 -10.35 -2.85
CA GLY A 79 -1.31 -8.97 -2.77
C GLY A 79 -2.84 -8.86 -2.92
N VAL A 80 -3.45 -9.65 -3.81
CA VAL A 80 -4.92 -9.72 -3.95
C VAL A 80 -5.55 -10.29 -2.68
N TYR A 81 -4.97 -11.34 -2.11
CA TYR A 81 -5.40 -11.91 -0.83
C TYR A 81 -5.27 -10.90 0.33
N ALA A 82 -4.17 -10.16 0.39
CA ALA A 82 -3.97 -9.10 1.37
C ALA A 82 -5.01 -7.97 1.22
N CYS A 83 -5.28 -7.54 -0.02
CA CYS A 83 -6.30 -6.53 -0.30
C CYS A 83 -7.70 -6.99 0.12
N TYR A 84 -8.09 -8.22 -0.26
CA TYR A 84 -9.38 -8.79 0.11
C TYR A 84 -9.55 -8.91 1.63
N SER A 85 -8.52 -9.39 2.33
CA SER A 85 -8.57 -9.58 3.78
C SER A 85 -8.56 -8.26 4.57
N LEU A 86 -7.89 -7.22 4.08
CA LEU A 86 -7.93 -5.87 4.67
C LEU A 86 -9.26 -5.17 4.41
N TRP A 87 -9.91 -5.45 3.27
CA TRP A 87 -11.20 -4.88 2.93
C TRP A 87 -12.35 -5.55 3.69
N SER A 88 -12.30 -6.87 3.89
CA SER A 88 -13.24 -7.55 4.77
C SER A 88 -12.87 -7.23 6.23
N SER A 89 -13.62 -6.38 6.92
CA SER A 89 -13.37 -5.94 8.31
C SER A 89 -13.44 -7.04 9.39
N ARG A 90 -13.23 -8.32 9.01
CA ARG A 90 -13.50 -9.52 9.83
C ARG A 90 -12.26 -10.41 10.07
N ALA A 91 -11.15 -10.19 9.37
CA ALA A 91 -9.93 -10.98 9.55
C ALA A 91 -9.00 -10.33 10.58
N GLY A 92 -8.61 -11.07 11.62
CA GLY A 92 -7.71 -10.61 12.68
C GLY A 92 -6.42 -10.01 12.12
N GLY A 93 -6.15 -8.74 12.45
CA GLY A 93 -5.21 -7.86 11.75
C GLY A 93 -3.75 -8.34 11.61
N ARG A 94 -3.32 -9.39 12.33
CA ARG A 94 -1.95 -9.92 12.23
C ARG A 94 -1.69 -10.72 10.95
N LEU A 95 -2.64 -11.54 10.51
CA LEU A 95 -2.47 -12.39 9.33
C LEU A 95 -2.57 -11.58 8.03
N ALA A 96 -3.47 -10.59 8.00
CA ALA A 96 -3.61 -9.64 6.90
C ALA A 96 -2.38 -8.72 6.77
N LEU A 97 -1.80 -8.26 7.89
CA LEU A 97 -0.53 -7.53 7.85
C LEU A 97 0.62 -8.41 7.34
N ALA A 98 0.66 -9.70 7.74
CA ALA A 98 1.71 -10.61 7.32
C ALA A 98 1.69 -10.87 5.81
N SER A 99 0.51 -11.07 5.20
CA SER A 99 0.38 -11.27 3.75
C SER A 99 0.66 -9.98 2.96
N ALA A 100 0.27 -8.81 3.49
CA ALA A 100 0.60 -7.52 2.90
C ALA A 100 2.13 -7.24 2.93
N ALA A 101 2.78 -7.55 4.05
CA ALA A 101 4.23 -7.43 4.19
C ALA A 101 4.96 -8.39 3.24
N LEU A 102 4.51 -9.66 3.17
CA LEU A 102 5.11 -10.66 2.31
C LEU A 102 5.00 -10.28 0.83
N SER A 103 3.81 -9.89 0.35
CA SER A 103 3.63 -9.45 -1.03
C SER A 103 4.46 -8.20 -1.37
N SER A 104 4.64 -7.30 -0.40
CA SER A 104 5.46 -6.11 -0.58
C SER A 104 6.96 -6.43 -0.66
N ILE A 105 7.46 -7.33 0.19
CA ILE A 105 8.87 -7.78 0.14
C ILE A 105 9.16 -8.48 -1.18
N LEU A 106 8.31 -9.42 -1.58
CA LEU A 106 8.49 -10.16 -2.83
C LEU A 106 8.40 -9.22 -4.04
N GLY A 107 7.46 -8.28 -4.03
CA GLY A 107 7.34 -7.29 -5.10
C GLY A 107 8.54 -6.34 -5.20
N LEU A 108 9.13 -5.96 -4.07
CA LEU A 108 10.35 -5.14 -4.02
C LEU A 108 11.56 -5.91 -4.59
N LEU A 109 11.71 -7.18 -4.23
CA LEU A 109 12.79 -8.03 -4.75
C LEU A 109 12.68 -8.21 -6.28
N VAL A 110 11.48 -8.51 -6.78
CA VAL A 110 11.23 -8.71 -8.23
C VAL A 110 11.48 -7.41 -9.01
N THR A 111 10.88 -6.30 -8.58
CA THR A 111 11.00 -5.03 -9.32
C THR A 111 12.39 -4.40 -9.21
N GLY A 112 13.05 -4.55 -8.06
CA GLY A 112 14.45 -4.12 -7.89
C GLY A 112 15.40 -4.91 -8.79
N PHE A 113 15.22 -6.23 -8.90
CA PHE A 113 16.03 -7.06 -9.78
C PHE A 113 15.83 -6.72 -11.26
N LEU A 114 14.57 -6.51 -11.69
CA LEU A 114 14.27 -6.08 -13.06
C LEU A 114 14.85 -4.70 -13.38
N PHE A 115 14.79 -3.76 -12.42
CA PHE A 115 15.40 -2.45 -12.56
C PHE A 115 16.92 -2.55 -12.72
N TYR A 116 17.58 -3.39 -11.91
CA TYR A 116 19.03 -3.64 -12.01
C TYR A 116 19.43 -4.25 -13.35
N LEU A 117 18.71 -5.28 -13.81
CA LEU A 117 18.91 -5.84 -15.15
C LEU A 117 18.67 -4.79 -16.23
N GLY A 118 17.64 -3.96 -16.08
CA GLY A 118 17.36 -2.83 -16.96
C GLY A 118 18.55 -1.90 -17.14
N LEU A 119 19.13 -1.44 -16.03
CA LEU A 119 20.35 -0.61 -16.03
C LEU A 119 21.51 -1.32 -16.73
N TYR A 120 21.67 -2.63 -16.53
CA TYR A 120 22.71 -3.43 -17.15
C TYR A 120 22.57 -3.50 -18.68
N VAL A 121 21.35 -3.69 -19.21
CA VAL A 121 21.09 -3.77 -20.67
C VAL A 121 20.84 -2.38 -21.29
N ARG A 122 21.11 -1.27 -20.57
CA ARG A 122 20.75 0.12 -20.96
C ARG A 122 19.27 0.32 -21.30
N GLY A 123 18.39 -0.54 -20.79
CA GLY A 123 16.95 -0.43 -20.91
C GLY A 123 16.37 0.50 -19.83
N ALA A 124 15.40 1.33 -20.19
CA ALA A 124 14.69 2.17 -19.23
C ALA A 124 13.51 1.40 -18.62
N PHE A 125 13.67 0.91 -17.40
CA PHE A 125 12.58 0.40 -16.57
C PHE A 125 12.37 1.36 -15.38
N GLY A 126 11.12 1.73 -15.08
CA GLY A 126 10.83 2.66 -13.99
C GLY A 126 11.07 2.05 -12.59
N PRO A 127 11.41 2.86 -11.57
CA PRO A 127 11.71 2.40 -10.21
C PRO A 127 10.43 2.03 -9.42
N ALA A 128 9.70 1.02 -9.88
CA ALA A 128 8.44 0.60 -9.24
C ALA A 128 8.61 0.02 -7.84
N TRP A 129 9.84 -0.29 -7.43
CA TRP A 129 10.18 -0.66 -6.05
C TRP A 129 9.72 0.41 -5.04
N VAL A 130 9.56 1.67 -5.47
CA VAL A 130 9.04 2.77 -4.64
C VAL A 130 7.64 2.49 -4.11
N ILE A 131 6.75 1.87 -4.89
CA ILE A 131 5.37 1.56 -4.47
C ILE A 131 5.39 0.51 -3.35
N TYR A 132 6.24 -0.51 -3.48
CA TYR A 132 6.39 -1.56 -2.47
C TYR A 132 7.12 -1.08 -1.22
N ALA A 133 8.13 -0.22 -1.38
CA ALA A 133 8.81 0.43 -0.27
C ALA A 133 7.85 1.32 0.54
N ALA A 134 7.00 2.09 -0.14
CA ALA A 134 5.95 2.88 0.52
C ALA A 134 4.92 2.00 1.24
N SER A 135 4.49 0.90 0.63
CA SER A 135 3.61 -0.10 1.25
C SER A 135 4.22 -0.68 2.55
N LEU A 136 5.49 -1.10 2.49
CA LEU A 136 6.24 -1.60 3.65
C LEU A 136 6.37 -0.56 4.75
N TRP A 137 6.65 0.68 4.38
CA TRP A 137 6.79 1.79 5.31
C TRP A 137 5.49 2.08 6.07
N GLU A 138 4.36 2.06 5.39
CA GLU A 138 3.05 2.24 6.01
C GLU A 138 2.68 1.07 6.94
N VAL A 139 2.97 -0.18 6.54
CA VAL A 139 2.81 -1.35 7.42
C VAL A 139 3.67 -1.23 8.68
N TRP A 140 4.90 -0.75 8.54
CA TRP A 140 5.80 -0.57 9.69
C TRP A 140 5.38 0.58 10.61
N ARG A 141 4.85 1.68 10.05
CA ARG A 141 4.22 2.77 10.82
C ARG A 141 3.03 2.26 11.64
N CYS A 142 2.17 1.46 11.03
CA CYS A 142 1.05 0.81 11.73
C CYS A 142 1.47 -0.04 12.92
N LYS A 143 2.60 -0.74 12.84
CA LYS A 143 3.08 -1.59 13.95
C LYS A 143 3.64 -0.77 15.13
N ARG A 144 4.04 0.48 14.91
CA ARG A 144 4.71 1.33 15.92
C ARG A 144 3.82 2.43 16.52
N GLY A 145 2.70 2.77 15.87
CA GLY A 145 1.71 3.72 16.41
C GLY A 145 0.67 3.01 17.25
#